data_AF-A0A497J237-F1
#
_entry.id   AF-A0A497J237-F1
#
_cell.length_a   1.000
_cell.length_b   1.000
_cell.length_c   1.000
_cell.angle_alpha   90.00
_cell.angle_beta   90.00
_cell.angle_gamma   90.00
#
_symmetry.space_group_name_H-M   'P 1'
#
loop_
_entity.id
_entity.type
_entity.pdbx_description
1 polymer ?
#
loop_
_entity_poly.entity_id
_entity_poly.type
_entity_poly.pdbx_seq_one_letter_code
_entity_poly.pdbx_strand_id
1 'polypeptide(L)' 'MSIEEKSLISQAERVLKELSEALGEINLKETYYVVEEINVTREDGKPRLKDDFREIINKNAPKMDEEGYFIMEVGKWVE' A
#
# COMPACT_ATOMS: atom_id res chain seq x y z
N MET A 1 -7.45 -15.05 26.00
CA MET A 1 -7.70 -13.89 25.12
C MET A 1 -7.84 -12.63 25.95
N SER A 2 -7.02 -11.62 25.66
CA SER A 2 -7.05 -10.31 26.31
C SER A 2 -8.32 -9.52 25.91
N ILE A 3 -8.63 -8.46 26.65
CA ILE A 3 -9.75 -7.55 26.31
C ILE A 3 -9.48 -6.86 24.96
N GLU A 4 -8.23 -6.51 24.69
CA GLU A 4 -7.79 -5.93 23.41
C GLU A 4 -7.98 -6.90 22.24
N GLU A 5 -7.63 -8.18 22.40
CA GLU A 5 -7.86 -9.20 21.37
C GLU A 5 -9.35 -9.36 21.05
N LYS A 6 -10.21 -9.36 22.09
CA LYS A 6 -11.66 -9.42 21.89
C LYS A 6 -12.20 -8.19 21.16
N SER A 7 -11.70 -7.00 21.48
CA SER A 7 -12.08 -5.76 20.79
C SER A 7 -11.63 -5.78 19.33
N LEU A 8 -10.42 -6.25 19.04
CA LEU A 8 -9.87 -6.34 17.69
C LEU A 8 -10.73 -7.29 16.82
N ILE A 9 -11.07 -8.46 17.36
CA ILE A 9 -11.94 -9.43 16.67
C ILE A 9 -13.31 -8.81 16.39
N SER A 10 -13.92 -8.15 17.38
CA SER A 10 -15.22 -7.50 17.20
C SER A 10 -15.20 -6.41 16.12
N GLN A 11 -14.11 -5.64 16.03
CA GLN A 11 -13.95 -4.63 14.99
C GLN A 11 -13.75 -5.28 13.61
N ALA A 12 -12.96 -6.36 13.53
CA ALA A 12 -12.76 -7.10 12.29
C ALA A 12 -14.07 -7.73 11.79
N GLU A 13 -14.86 -8.34 12.68
CA GLU A 13 -16.18 -8.89 12.35
C GLU A 13 -17.13 -7.81 11.83
N ARG A 14 -17.11 -6.61 12.43
CA ARG A 14 -17.92 -5.49 11.95
C ARG A 14 -17.53 -5.08 10.53
N VAL A 15 -16.23 -4.93 10.27
CA VAL A 15 -15.72 -4.57 8.93
C VAL A 15 -16.10 -5.62 7.89
N LEU A 16 -15.95 -6.91 8.22
CA LEU A 16 -16.32 -8.00 7.31
C LEU A 16 -17.82 -8.01 7.02
N LYS A 17 -18.65 -7.76 8.04
CA LYS A 17 -20.10 -7.69 7.88
C LYS A 17 -20.51 -6.52 6.99
N GLU A 18 -20.02 -5.31 7.28
CA GLU A 18 -20.33 -4.11 6.49
C GLU A 18 -19.87 -4.27 5.04
N LEU A 19 -18.69 -4.87 4.82
CA LEU A 19 -18.20 -5.17 3.47
C LEU A 19 -19.08 -6.18 2.74
N SER A 20 -19.48 -7.28 3.42
CA SER A 20 -20.34 -8.30 2.84
C SER A 20 -21.72 -7.76 2.48
N GLU A 21 -22.29 -6.90 3.33
CA GLU A 21 -23.58 -6.23 3.07
C GLU A 21 -23.48 -5.25 1.91
N ALA A 22 -22.39 -4.48 1.81
CA ALA A 22 -22.16 -3.53 0.74
C ALA A 22 -21.92 -4.20 -0.62
N LEU A 23 -21.22 -5.34 -0.63
CA LEU A 23 -21.01 -6.14 -1.84
C LEU A 23 -22.30 -6.86 -2.26
N GLY A 24 -23.05 -7.41 -1.30
CA GLY A 24 -24.20 -8.27 -1.60
C GLY A 24 -23.77 -9.56 -2.32
N GLU A 25 -24.71 -10.20 -3.03
CA GLU A 25 -24.41 -11.34 -3.88
C GLU A 25 -23.91 -10.84 -5.25
N ILE A 26 -22.61 -11.01 -5.52
CA ILE A 26 -22.02 -10.64 -6.81
C ILE A 26 -21.47 -11.88 -7.52
N ASN A 27 -21.90 -12.08 -8.76
CA ASN A 27 -21.34 -13.08 -9.66
C ASN A 27 -20.32 -12.40 -10.59
N LEU A 28 -19.06 -12.35 -10.17
CA LEU A 28 -17.97 -11.77 -10.94
C LEU A 28 -17.06 -12.87 -11.49
N LYS A 29 -16.65 -12.69 -12.75
CA LYS A 29 -15.47 -13.38 -13.28
C LYS A 29 -14.24 -12.59 -12.81
N GLU A 30 -13.24 -13.28 -12.30
CA GLU A 30 -11.97 -12.65 -11.95
C GLU A 30 -11.35 -11.99 -13.20
N THR A 31 -11.07 -10.69 -13.11
CA THR A 31 -10.44 -9.93 -14.18
C THR A 31 -9.25 -9.17 -13.59
N TYR A 32 -8.05 -9.46 -14.09
CA TYR A 32 -6.84 -8.76 -13.65
C TYR A 32 -6.67 -7.41 -14.34
N TYR A 33 -7.05 -7.33 -15.63
CA TYR A 33 -7.03 -6.11 -16.42
C TYR A 33 -8.32 -6.04 -17.24
N VAL A 34 -8.88 -4.85 -17.36
CA VAL A 34 -10.01 -4.54 -18.25
C VAL A 34 -9.54 -4.41 -19.71
N VAL A 35 -8.21 -4.42 -19.92
CA VAL A 35 -7.55 -4.18 -21.20
C VAL A 35 -6.97 -5.50 -21.73
N GLU A 36 -6.96 -5.65 -23.05
CA GLU A 36 -6.30 -6.77 -23.73
C GLU A 36 -4.83 -6.90 -23.32
N GLU A 37 -4.34 -8.14 -23.23
CA GLU A 37 -2.96 -8.43 -22.88
C GLU A 37 -2.02 -7.93 -23.99
N ILE A 38 -1.42 -6.75 -23.76
CA ILE A 38 -0.44 -6.16 -24.67
C ILE A 38 0.91 -6.02 -23.95
N ASN A 39 1.98 -6.39 -24.65
CA ASN A 39 3.34 -6.19 -24.15
C ASN A 39 3.68 -4.69 -24.21
N VAL A 40 3.75 -4.04 -23.04
CA VAL A 40 4.22 -2.66 -22.91
C VAL A 40 5.68 -2.69 -22.48
N THR A 41 6.58 -2.32 -23.38
CA THR A 41 8.02 -2.25 -23.09
C THR A 41 8.46 -0.79 -22.95
N ARG A 42 9.45 -0.56 -22.09
CA ARG A 42 10.14 0.73 -21.98
C ARG A 42 11.52 0.56 -22.57
N GLU A 43 11.93 1.48 -23.44
CA GLU A 43 13.29 1.52 -23.96
C GLU A 43 14.31 1.61 -22.81
N ASP A 44 15.41 0.90 -22.99
CA ASP A 44 16.54 1.02 -22.08
C ASP A 44 17.17 2.41 -22.22
N GLY A 45 17.58 2.98 -21.10
CA GLY A 45 18.06 4.36 -21.07
C GLY A 45 18.35 4.86 -19.68
N LYS A 46 19.01 6.02 -19.60
CA LYS A 46 19.37 6.65 -18.33
C LYS A 46 18.11 7.10 -17.57
N PRO A 47 18.08 6.94 -16.23
CA PRO A 47 17.00 7.49 -15.43
C PRO A 47 16.95 9.01 -15.59
N ARG A 48 15.74 9.55 -15.72
CA ARG A 48 15.51 10.99 -15.72
C ARG A 48 15.33 11.45 -14.28
N LEU A 49 16.27 12.22 -13.77
CA LEU A 49 16.12 12.96 -12.52
C LEU A 49 15.48 14.30 -12.85
N LYS A 50 14.35 14.61 -12.21
CA LYS A 50 13.82 15.98 -12.23
C LYS A 50 14.58 16.81 -11.21
N ASP A 51 14.79 18.09 -11.52
CA ASP A 51 15.55 19.01 -10.66
C ASP A 51 14.88 19.20 -9.28
N ASP A 52 13.56 19.07 -9.21
CA ASP A 52 12.73 19.23 -8.00
C ASP A 52 12.59 17.95 -7.16
N PHE A 53 13.16 16.83 -7.60
CA PHE A 53 12.92 15.53 -6.99
C PHE A 53 13.26 15.51 -5.49
N ARG A 54 14.42 16.07 -5.13
CA ARG A 54 14.88 16.12 -3.73
C ARG A 54 13.99 17.00 -2.86
N GLU A 55 13.56 18.15 -3.39
CA GLU A 55 12.67 19.06 -2.67
C GLU A 55 11.32 18.38 -2.35
N ILE A 56 10.75 17.70 -3.35
CA ILE A 56 9.47 16.97 -3.18
C ILE A 56 9.60 15.87 -2.14
N ILE A 57 10.68 15.09 -2.17
CA ILE A 57 10.90 14.02 -1.19
C ILE A 57 11.02 14.60 0.22
N ASN A 58 11.85 15.63 0.40
CA ASN A 58 12.08 16.24 1.72
C ASN A 58 10.80 16.84 2.32
N LYS A 59 9.92 17.40 1.48
CA LYS A 59 8.64 17.97 1.93
C LYS A 59 7.63 16.91 2.39
N ASN A 60 7.65 15.72 1.79
CA ASN A 60 6.63 14.69 2.02
C ASN A 60 7.12 13.55 2.93
N ALA A 61 8.42 13.42 3.17
CA ALA A 61 8.98 12.40 4.03
C ALA A 61 8.51 12.58 5.49
N PRO A 62 7.94 11.55 6.14
CA PRO A 62 7.47 11.67 7.53
C PRO A 62 8.57 12.00 8.53
N LYS A 63 9.78 11.43 8.33
CA LYS A 63 10.98 11.69 9.12
C LYS A 63 12.23 11.50 8.26
N MET A 64 13.16 12.42 8.37
CA MET A 64 14.49 12.31 7.80
C MET A 64 15.55 12.81 8.78
N ASP A 65 16.79 12.38 8.58
CA ASP A 65 17.94 12.94 9.28
C ASP A 65 18.49 14.20 8.58
N GLU A 66 19.52 14.80 9.17
CA GLU A 66 20.19 16.01 8.68
C GLU A 66 20.92 15.79 7.35
N GLU A 67 21.21 14.54 6.99
CA GLU A 67 21.89 14.16 5.76
C GLU A 67 20.90 13.84 4.62
N GLY A 68 19.59 13.79 4.92
CA GLY A 68 18.52 13.55 3.96
C GLY A 68 18.13 12.08 3.78
N TYR A 69 18.48 11.21 4.72
CA TYR A 69 18.03 9.80 4.72
C TYR A 69 16.71 9.63 5.47
N PHE A 70 15.92 8.65 5.05
CA PHE A 70 14.67 8.30 5.73
C PHE A 70 14.91 7.60 7.06
N ILE A 71 14.22 8.05 8.11
CA ILE A 71 14.25 7.39 9.42
C ILE A 71 13.01 6.49 9.53
N MET A 72 13.22 5.20 9.77
CA MET A 72 12.17 4.19 9.86
C MET A 72 12.45 3.14 10.95
N GLU A 73 11.40 2.49 11.44
CA GLU A 73 11.53 1.39 12.40
C GLU A 73 12.21 0.19 11.74
N VAL A 74 13.12 -0.46 12.48
CA VAL A 74 13.78 -1.68 12.01
C VAL A 74 12.77 -2.82 12.08
N GLY A 75 12.28 -3.25 10.92
CA GLY A 75 11.44 -4.44 10.81
C GLY A 75 12.20 -5.67 11.32
N LYS A 76 11.56 -6.44 12.20
CA LYS A 76 12.03 -7.77 12.61
C LYS A 76 11.22 -8.82 11.85
N TRP A 77 11.88 -9.87 11.39
CA TRP A 77 11.18 -11.05 10.89
C TRP A 77 10.38 -11.66 12.03
N VAL A 78 9.10 -11.89 11.79
CA VAL A 78 8.21 -12.67 12.66
C VAL A 78 8.31 -14.10 12.16
N GLU A 79 8.83 -15.00 12.99
CA GLU A 79 8.76 -16.46 12.77
C GLU A 79 7.38 -17.01 13.13
#